data_AF-A0A382SCV4-F1
#
_entry.id   AF-A0A382SCV4-F1
#
_cell.length_a   1.000
_cell.length_b   1.000
_cell.length_c   1.000
_cell.angle_alpha   90.00
_cell.angle_beta   90.00
_cell.angle_gamma   90.00
#
_symmetry.space_group_name_H-M   'P 1'
#
loop_
_entity.id
_entity.type
_entity.pdbx_description
1 polymer ?
#
loop_
_entity_poly.entity_id
_entity_poly.type
_entity_poly.pdbx_seq_one_letter_code
_entity_poly.pdbx_strand_id
1 'polypeptide(L)'
;SFILPGGTPLNAFLHQARTVCRRAERAVFRLHRGNPVSAPIRTFINRLSDFLFVCGRWVTVTFDEEEVLWMPGKDLPDWRWK
;
A
#
# COMPACT_ATOMS: atom_id res chain seq x y z
N SER A 1 15.63 0.91 -1.54
CA SER A 1 14.95 1.67 -2.61
C SER A 1 13.45 1.60 -2.43
N PHE A 2 12.70 2.62 -2.85
CA PHE A 2 11.24 2.58 -2.82
C PHE A 2 10.71 1.74 -3.99
N ILE A 3 9.57 1.08 -3.80
CA ILE A 3 8.84 0.37 -4.87
C ILE A 3 7.76 1.33 -5.38
N LEU A 4 7.70 1.52 -6.68
CA LEU A 4 6.65 2.29 -7.32
C LEU A 4 5.35 1.48 -7.33
N PRO A 5 4.21 2.11 -6.95
CA PRO A 5 2.93 1.42 -6.93
C PRO A 5 2.45 1.16 -8.36
N GLY A 6 2.45 -0.11 -8.77
CA GLY A 6 2.01 -0.52 -10.10
C GLY A 6 2.54 -1.92 -10.47
N GLY A 7 2.82 -2.15 -11.75
CA GLY A 7 3.06 -3.49 -12.28
C GLY A 7 1.74 -4.04 -12.83
N THR A 8 1.23 -5.12 -12.26
CA THR A 8 -0.06 -5.68 -12.67
C THR A 8 -1.28 -5.03 -12.02
N PRO A 9 -2.48 -5.21 -12.62
CA PRO A 9 -3.72 -4.73 -12.02
C PRO A 9 -3.89 -5.16 -10.57
N LEU A 10 -3.59 -6.42 -10.25
CA LEU A 10 -3.72 -6.95 -8.90
C LEU A 10 -2.80 -6.22 -7.90
N ASN A 11 -1.51 -6.07 -8.23
CA ASN A 11 -0.58 -5.33 -7.36
C ASN A 11 -0.97 -3.84 -7.24
N ALA A 12 -1.42 -3.23 -8.35
CA ALA A 12 -1.91 -1.85 -8.35
C ALA A 12 -3.12 -1.66 -7.42
N PHE A 13 -4.08 -2.59 -7.43
CA PHE A 13 -5.23 -2.57 -6.50
C PHE A 13 -4.82 -2.79 -5.04
N LEU A 14 -3.80 -3.63 -4.77
CA LEU A 14 -3.26 -3.80 -3.42
C LEU A 14 -2.58 -2.51 -2.91
N HIS A 15 -1.82 -1.83 -3.76
CA HIS A 15 -1.28 -0.52 -3.45
C HIS A 15 -2.39 0.53 -3.26
N GLN A 16 -3.44 0.52 -4.08
CA GLN A 16 -4.59 1.38 -3.90
C GLN A 16 -5.27 1.13 -2.55
N ALA A 17 -5.55 -0.13 -2.21
CA ALA A 17 -6.12 -0.52 -0.91
C ALA A 17 -5.24 -0.05 0.25
N ARG A 18 -3.91 -0.15 0.14
CA ARG A 18 -2.97 0.38 1.14
C ARG A 18 -3.14 1.89 1.35
N THR A 19 -3.30 2.68 0.27
CA THR A 19 -3.52 4.13 0.42
C THR A 19 -4.86 4.46 1.07
N VAL A 20 -5.92 3.69 0.77
CA VAL A 20 -7.24 3.79 1.41
C VAL A 20 -7.14 3.45 2.90
N CYS A 21 -6.43 2.37 3.25
CA CYS A 21 -6.19 1.96 4.63
C CYS A 21 -5.45 3.06 5.42
N ARG A 22 -4.37 3.63 4.86
CA ARG A 22 -3.66 4.77 5.48
C ARG A 22 -4.54 6.01 5.63
N ARG A 23 -5.46 6.26 4.69
CA ARG A 23 -6.44 7.36 4.79
C ARG A 23 -7.44 7.10 5.92
N ALA A 24 -7.92 5.88 6.06
CA ALA A 24 -8.81 5.47 7.14
C ALA A 24 -8.09 5.55 8.51
N GLU A 25 -6.83 5.13 8.60
CA GLU A 25 -6.00 5.30 9.80
C GLU A 25 -5.94 6.77 10.23
N ARG A 26 -5.64 7.71 9.31
CA ARG A 26 -5.65 9.14 9.63
C ARG A 26 -7.01 9.61 10.15
N ALA A 27 -8.12 9.09 9.63
CA ALA A 27 -9.46 9.40 10.12
C ALA A 27 -9.70 8.85 11.54
N VAL A 28 -9.29 7.61 11.81
CA VAL A 28 -9.35 6.98 13.14
C VAL A 28 -8.55 7.77 14.17
N PHE A 29 -7.33 8.19 13.82
CA PHE A 29 -6.50 9.01 14.72
C PHE A 29 -7.08 10.42 14.95
N ARG A 30 -7.75 11.02 13.96
CA ARG A 30 -8.50 12.27 14.16
C ARG A 30 -9.66 12.07 15.12
N LEU A 31 -10.44 11.01 14.96
CA LEU A 31 -11.55 10.67 15.85
C LEU A 31 -11.06 10.45 17.29
N HIS A 32 -9.97 9.68 17.45
CA HIS A 32 -9.39 9.36 18.75
C HIS A 32 -9.02 10.58 19.60
N ARG A 33 -8.73 11.74 18.99
CA ARG A 33 -8.42 12.99 19.71
C ARG A 33 -9.62 13.56 20.46
N GLY A 34 -10.84 13.34 19.98
CA GLY A 34 -12.08 13.83 20.60
C GLY A 34 -12.94 12.73 21.22
N ASN A 35 -12.84 11.50 20.72
CA ASN A 35 -13.55 10.33 21.23
C ASN A 35 -12.60 9.12 21.22
N PRO A 36 -12.14 8.64 22.39
CA PRO A 36 -11.15 7.57 22.48
C PRO A 36 -11.56 6.30 21.72
N VAL A 37 -10.92 6.07 20.58
CA VAL A 37 -10.96 4.78 19.87
C VAL A 37 -10.08 3.75 20.57
N SER A 38 -10.57 2.51 20.69
CA SER A 38 -9.84 1.41 21.33
C SER A 38 -8.46 1.18 20.70
N ALA A 39 -7.47 0.85 21.54
CA ALA A 39 -6.10 0.61 21.09
C ALA A 39 -5.99 -0.54 20.04
N PRO A 40 -6.70 -1.68 20.18
CA PRO A 40 -6.64 -2.76 19.19
C PRO A 40 -7.04 -2.32 17.77
N ILE A 41 -8.05 -1.45 17.63
CA ILE A 41 -8.47 -0.94 16.32
C ILE A 41 -7.36 -0.10 15.68
N ARG A 42 -6.73 0.78 16.46
CA ARG A 42 -5.62 1.63 15.98
C ARG A 42 -4.41 0.79 15.57
N THR A 43 -4.08 -0.24 16.34
CA THR A 43 -3.00 -1.19 15.99
C THR A 43 -3.35 -1.97 14.73
N PHE A 44 -4.56 -2.51 14.65
CA PHE A 44 -5.01 -3.30 13.51
C PHE A 44 -4.94 -2.50 12.21
N ILE A 45 -5.51 -1.30 12.15
CA ILE A 45 -5.52 -0.50 10.92
C ILE A 45 -4.11 -0.08 10.48
N ASN A 46 -3.22 0.18 11.45
CA ASN A 46 -1.82 0.45 11.18
C ASN A 46 -1.12 -0.78 10.57
N ARG A 47 -1.29 -1.97 11.15
CA ARG A 47 -0.71 -3.22 10.65
C ARG A 47 -1.30 -3.68 9.32
N LEU A 48 -2.60 -3.45 9.09
CA LEU A 48 -3.29 -3.82 7.85
C LEU A 48 -2.65 -3.13 6.64
N SER A 49 -2.25 -1.87 6.77
CA SER A 49 -1.58 -1.18 5.67
C SER A 49 -0.22 -1.80 5.31
N ASP A 50 0.52 -2.31 6.30
CA ASP A 50 1.80 -3.00 6.09
C ASP A 50 1.58 -4.38 5.48
N PHE A 51 0.57 -5.10 5.95
CA PHE A 51 0.12 -6.35 5.33
C PHE A 51 -0.22 -6.16 3.85
N LEU A 52 -0.99 -5.13 3.49
CA LEU A 52 -1.33 -4.85 2.08
C LEU A 52 -0.10 -4.57 1.22
N PHE A 53 0.95 -3.97 1.78
CA PHE A 53 2.23 -3.81 1.07
C PHE A 53 2.94 -5.15 0.86
N VAL A 54 3.05 -5.97 1.90
CA VAL A 54 3.70 -7.28 1.81
C VAL A 54 2.93 -8.22 0.89
N CYS A 55 1.60 -8.17 0.91
CA CYS A 55 0.76 -8.91 -0.04
C CYS A 55 1.01 -8.50 -1.49
N GLY A 56 1.18 -7.20 -1.76
CA GLY A 56 1.55 -6.72 -3.10
C GLY A 56 2.85 -7.36 -3.58
N ARG A 57 3.89 -7.32 -2.74
CA ARG A 57 5.18 -7.97 -3.03
C ARG A 57 5.07 -9.48 -3.21
N TRP A 58 4.28 -10.14 -2.35
CA TRP A 58 4.06 -11.58 -2.43
C TRP A 58 3.36 -11.96 -3.74
N VAL A 59 2.36 -11.19 -4.17
CA VAL A 59 1.70 -11.34 -5.47
C VAL A 59 2.71 -11.18 -6.61
N THR A 60 3.50 -10.10 -6.61
CA THR A 60 4.53 -9.87 -7.63
C THR A 60 5.48 -11.07 -7.76
N VAL A 61 5.97 -11.62 -6.63
CA VAL A 61 6.82 -12.82 -6.64
C VAL A 61 6.07 -14.07 -7.12
N THR A 62 4.80 -14.24 -6.73
CA THR A 62 4.01 -15.44 -7.05
C THR A 62 3.67 -15.51 -8.54
N PHE A 63 3.50 -14.37 -9.21
CA PHE A 63 3.24 -14.29 -10.64
C PHE A 63 4.50 -14.10 -11.50
N ASP A 64 5.70 -14.24 -10.91
CA ASP A 64 7.00 -14.05 -11.58
C ASP A 64 7.12 -12.69 -12.28
N GLU A 65 6.65 -11.64 -11.59
CA GLU A 65 6.68 -10.25 -12.06
C GLU A 65 7.86 -9.47 -11.46
N GLU A 66 8.30 -8.42 -12.14
CA GLU A 66 9.35 -7.54 -11.63
C GLU A 66 8.80 -6.39 -10.77
N GLU A 67 9.41 -6.18 -9.59
CA GLU A 67 9.14 -5.00 -8.77
C GLU A 67 9.78 -3.75 -9.41
N VAL A 68 8.97 -2.74 -9.70
CA VAL A 68 9.47 -1.48 -10.22
C VAL A 68 10.09 -0.67 -9.07
N LEU A 69 11.42 -0.59 -9.04
CA LEU A 69 12.12 0.26 -8.09
C LEU A 69 12.14 1.72 -8.56
N TRP A 70 11.83 2.63 -7.65
CA TRP A 70 12.03 4.06 -7.87
C TRP A 70 13.52 4.39 -7.91
N MET A 71 13.95 5.06 -8.97
CA MET A 71 15.30 5.55 -9.18
C MET A 71 15.27 7.06 -9.47
N PRO A 72 16.02 7.90 -8.73
CA PRO A 72 16.10 9.33 -9.02
C PRO A 72 16.59 9.58 -10.46
N GLY A 73 15.90 10.46 -11.20
CA GLY A 73 16.31 10.88 -12.55
C GLY A 73 16.04 9.87 -13.67
N LYS A 74 15.40 8.72 -13.38
CA LYS A 74 14.92 7.79 -14.41
C LYS A 74 13.50 8.14 -14.83
N ASP A 75 13.20 7.95 -16.11
CA ASP A 75 11.84 8.06 -16.63
C ASP A 75 10.89 7.07 -15.95
N LEU A 76 9.62 7.47 -15.84
CA LEU A 76 8.57 6.59 -15.33
C LEU A 76 8.37 5.39 -16.26
N PRO A 77 8.03 4.20 -15.71
CA PRO A 77 7.69 3.05 -16.54
C PRO A 77 6.45 3.32 -17.39
N ASP A 78 6.32 2.61 -18.52
CA ASP A 78 5.04 2.56 -19.23
C ASP A 78 4.02 1.78 -18.38
N TRP A 79 2.98 2.47 -17.92
CA TRP A 79 1.94 1.91 -17.05
C TRP A 79 0.78 1.29 -17.82
N ARG A 80 0.84 1.22 -19.16
CA ARG A 80 -0.16 0.52 -19.95
C ARG A 80 -0.11 -0.98 -19.66
N TRP A 81 -1.22 -1.51 -19.15
CA TRP A 81 -1.38 -2.93 -18.92
C TRP A 81 -1.39 -3.63 -20.29
N LYS A 82 -0.58 -4.67 -20.46
CA LYS A 82 -0.59 -5.54 -21.65
C LYS A 82 -1.75 -6.52 -21.58
#